data_AF-A0A914ULZ5-F1
#
_entry.id   AF-A0A914ULZ5-F1
#
_cell.length_a   1.000
_cell.length_b   1.000
_cell.length_c   1.000
_cell.angle_alpha   90.00
_cell.angle_beta   90.00
_cell.angle_gamma   90.00
#
_symmetry.space_group_name_H-M   'P 1'
#
loop_
_entity.id
_entity.type
_entity.pdbx_description
1 polymer ?
#
loop_
_entity_poly.entity_id
_entity_poly.type
_entity_poly.pdbx_seq_one_letter_code
_entity_poly.pdbx_strand_id
1 'polypeptide(L)'
;MATASANPVGRTAGRPVMHGVGSRVVRGPDWKWTKQDGGEGHVGTVRNFESKEEVVVVWDNGTAANYRCAGAYDLRILDSAPTGLRHEGTVCDTCRQQPIYGIRWKCAECANYDLCSMCYHGDKHQLRHRFYRITLPGGARILMEARKRGEN
;
A
#
# COMPACT_ATOMS: atom_id res chain seq x y z
N MET A 1 -16.75 7.46 -55.55
CA MET A 1 -16.12 6.75 -54.42
C MET A 1 -15.52 7.80 -53.50
N ALA A 2 -16.23 8.18 -52.44
CA ALA A 2 -15.75 9.17 -51.48
C ALA A 2 -14.97 8.47 -50.38
N THR A 3 -13.69 8.78 -50.23
CA THR A 3 -12.83 8.30 -49.15
C THR A 3 -13.06 9.15 -47.91
N ALA A 4 -13.77 8.61 -46.92
CA ALA A 4 -13.90 9.22 -45.61
C ALA A 4 -12.58 9.05 -44.84
N SER A 5 -11.84 10.15 -44.64
CA SER A 5 -10.72 10.19 -43.69
C SER A 5 -11.28 10.32 -42.27
N ALA A 6 -11.16 9.25 -41.49
CA ALA A 6 -11.51 9.27 -40.07
C ALA A 6 -10.47 10.08 -39.28
N ASN A 7 -10.94 11.14 -38.60
CA ASN A 7 -10.15 11.89 -37.63
C ASN A 7 -9.72 10.97 -36.47
N PRO A 8 -8.45 11.02 -36.00
CA PRO A 8 -8.06 10.27 -34.83
C PRO A 8 -8.71 10.89 -33.60
N VAL A 9 -9.52 10.09 -32.91
CA VAL A 9 -10.10 10.39 -31.60
C VAL A 9 -8.97 10.84 -30.67
N GLY A 10 -9.08 12.08 -30.20
CA GLY A 10 -8.18 12.64 -29.20
C GLY A 10 -8.09 11.69 -28.02
N ARG A 11 -6.87 11.20 -27.75
CA ARG A 11 -6.55 10.50 -26.51
C ARG A 11 -6.87 11.47 -25.39
N THR A 12 -8.01 11.28 -24.74
CA THR A 12 -8.31 11.93 -23.47
C THR A 12 -7.12 11.62 -22.56
N ALA A 13 -6.40 12.66 -22.16
CA ALA A 13 -5.42 12.56 -21.11
C ALA A 13 -6.16 12.02 -19.89
N GLY A 14 -5.99 10.72 -19.62
CA GLY A 14 -6.51 10.11 -18.42
C GLY A 14 -6.03 10.95 -17.25
N ARG A 15 -6.97 11.52 -16.50
CA ARG A 15 -6.73 12.09 -15.18
C ARG A 15 -5.72 11.17 -14.48
N PRO A 16 -4.58 11.66 -13.95
CA PRO A 16 -3.71 10.80 -13.19
C PRO A 16 -4.53 10.32 -12.00
N VAL A 17 -4.95 9.05 -12.05
CA VAL A 17 -5.62 8.39 -10.94
C VAL A 17 -4.66 8.55 -9.76
N MET A 18 -5.10 9.18 -8.67
CA MET A 18 -4.35 9.17 -7.43
C MET A 18 -4.36 7.71 -6.95
N HIS A 19 -3.31 6.97 -7.28
CA HIS A 19 -3.19 5.54 -7.01
C HIS A 19 -3.10 5.36 -5.49
N GLY A 20 -4.14 4.84 -4.86
CA GLY A 20 -4.12 4.63 -3.41
C GLY A 20 -5.50 4.56 -2.74
N VAL A 21 -6.57 4.99 -3.42
CA VAL A 21 -7.94 4.82 -2.90
C VAL A 21 -8.21 3.36 -2.59
N GLY A 22 -8.73 3.09 -1.39
CA GLY A 22 -8.93 1.74 -0.84
C GLY A 22 -7.75 1.19 -0.03
N SER A 23 -6.59 1.84 -0.03
CA SER A 23 -5.45 1.39 0.79
C SER A 23 -5.80 1.39 2.27
N ARG A 24 -5.35 0.35 2.97
CA ARG A 24 -5.41 0.24 4.42
C ARG A 24 -4.20 0.95 5.01
N VAL A 25 -4.44 1.84 5.94
CA VAL A 25 -3.42 2.73 6.51
C VAL A 25 -3.43 2.72 8.03
N VAL A 26 -2.30 3.06 8.60
CA VAL A 26 -2.10 3.30 10.04
C VAL A 26 -1.45 4.67 10.21
N ARG A 27 -1.40 5.19 11.44
CA ARG A 27 -0.66 6.42 11.77
C ARG A 27 0.80 6.36 11.28
N GLY A 28 1.28 7.49 10.75
CA GLY A 28 2.60 7.67 10.16
C GLY A 28 3.61 8.35 11.09
N PRO A 29 4.83 8.63 10.58
CA PRO A 29 5.91 9.22 11.36
C PRO A 29 5.60 10.63 11.88
N ASP A 30 4.85 11.44 11.12
CA ASP A 30 4.60 12.84 11.45
C ASP A 30 3.23 13.07 12.11
N TRP A 31 2.61 11.99 12.59
CA TRP A 31 1.29 12.00 13.22
C TRP A 31 1.25 12.90 14.45
N LYS A 32 0.28 13.81 14.48
CA LYS A 32 0.05 14.74 15.60
C LYS A 32 -1.40 14.82 16.05
N TRP A 33 -2.24 13.89 15.60
CA TRP A 33 -3.70 13.96 15.72
C TRP A 33 -4.23 13.07 16.85
N THR A 34 -3.49 13.04 17.96
CA THR A 34 -3.84 12.32 19.20
C THR A 34 -4.29 10.86 18.94
N LYS A 35 -5.54 10.51 19.30
CA LYS A 35 -6.15 9.19 19.14
C LYS A 35 -7.36 9.23 18.17
N GLN A 36 -7.36 10.11 17.18
CA GLN A 36 -8.44 10.13 16.16
C GLN A 36 -8.57 8.80 15.41
N ASP A 37 -7.45 8.09 15.23
CA ASP A 37 -7.41 6.74 14.66
C ASP A 37 -7.86 5.64 15.64
N GLY A 38 -8.05 5.95 16.93
CA GLY A 38 -8.33 4.98 17.99
C GLY A 38 -7.09 4.58 18.81
N GLY A 39 -5.89 5.03 18.43
CA GLY A 39 -4.63 4.66 19.06
C GLY A 39 -3.67 3.96 18.09
N GLU A 40 -2.43 3.75 18.53
CA GLU A 40 -1.42 3.07 17.70
C GLU A 40 -1.87 1.67 17.29
N GLY A 41 -1.57 1.29 16.04
CA GLY A 41 -1.98 0.01 15.46
C GLY A 41 -3.41 -0.02 14.88
N HIS A 42 -4.25 0.98 15.15
CA HIS A 42 -5.58 1.03 14.55
C HIS A 42 -5.51 1.37 13.06
N VAL A 43 -6.43 0.79 12.31
CA VAL A 43 -6.41 0.80 10.85
C VAL A 43 -7.54 1.66 10.30
N GLY A 44 -7.27 2.33 9.19
CA GLY A 44 -8.25 3.07 8.41
C GLY A 44 -8.15 2.76 6.92
N THR A 45 -9.11 3.27 6.16
CA THR A 45 -9.19 3.12 4.71
C THR A 45 -9.07 4.49 4.04
N VAL A 46 -8.20 4.62 3.06
CA VAL A 46 -8.14 5.79 2.19
C VAL A 46 -9.43 5.87 1.37
N ARG A 47 -10.24 6.89 1.62
CA ARG A 47 -11.52 7.11 0.94
C ARG A 47 -11.34 7.83 -0.39
N ASN A 48 -10.63 8.97 -0.37
CA ASN A 48 -10.35 9.79 -1.54
C ASN A 48 -9.18 10.74 -1.25
N PHE A 49 -8.67 11.38 -2.30
CA PHE A 49 -7.69 12.44 -2.20
C PHE A 49 -8.39 13.77 -2.49
N GLU A 50 -8.31 14.74 -1.57
CA GLU A 50 -8.79 16.11 -1.82
C GLU A 50 -7.80 16.85 -2.74
N SER A 51 -6.51 16.57 -2.57
CA SER A 51 -5.45 17.13 -3.40
C SER A 51 -4.25 16.18 -3.49
N LYS A 52 -3.13 16.65 -4.05
CA LYS A 52 -1.85 15.90 -4.01
C LYS A 52 -1.22 15.87 -2.62
N GLU A 53 -1.69 16.72 -1.71
CA GLU A 53 -1.08 16.96 -0.40
C GLU A 53 -1.99 16.53 0.75
N GLU A 54 -3.28 16.28 0.47
CA GLU A 54 -4.30 15.96 1.47
C GLU A 54 -5.15 14.75 1.04
N VAL A 55 -5.33 13.82 1.97
CA VAL A 55 -6.06 12.57 1.79
C VAL A 55 -7.09 12.37 2.88
N VAL A 56 -8.28 11.89 2.51
CA VAL A 56 -9.36 11.55 3.46
C VAL A 56 -9.27 10.08 3.84
N VAL A 57 -9.25 9.81 5.14
CA VAL A 57 -9.28 8.46 5.71
C VAL A 57 -10.54 8.27 6.52
N VAL A 58 -11.17 7.12 6.35
CA VAL A 58 -12.20 6.61 7.25
C VAL A 58 -11.57 5.52 8.10
N TRP A 59 -11.40 5.80 9.40
CA TRP A 59 -10.89 4.85 10.38
C TRP A 59 -11.94 3.79 10.69
N ASP A 60 -11.50 2.59 11.08
CA ASP A 60 -12.40 1.48 11.38
C ASP A 60 -13.32 1.77 12.59
N ASN A 61 -12.94 2.71 13.45
CA ASN A 61 -13.77 3.22 14.55
C ASN A 61 -14.91 4.15 14.08
N GLY A 62 -15.02 4.42 12.78
CA GLY A 62 -16.03 5.30 12.17
C GLY A 62 -15.59 6.76 11.99
N THR A 63 -14.47 7.18 12.58
CA THR A 63 -13.95 8.55 12.45
C THR A 63 -13.47 8.79 11.03
N ALA A 64 -13.97 9.85 10.38
CA ALA A 64 -13.49 10.32 9.09
C ALA A 64 -12.76 11.66 9.25
N ALA A 65 -11.56 11.77 8.69
CA ALA A 65 -10.75 12.98 8.78
C ALA A 65 -9.73 13.06 7.64
N ASN A 66 -9.16 14.26 7.47
CA ASN A 66 -8.19 14.56 6.44
C ASN A 66 -6.78 14.55 7.03
N TYR A 67 -5.80 14.12 6.24
CA TYR A 67 -4.42 13.94 6.68
C TYR A 67 -3.43 14.38 5.60
N ARG A 68 -2.21 14.74 6.04
CA ARG A 68 -1.14 15.20 5.14
C ARG A 68 -0.45 14.01 4.48
N CYS A 69 -0.26 14.09 3.17
CA CYS A 69 0.49 13.11 2.37
C CYS A 69 1.60 13.73 1.51
N ALA A 70 1.93 15.01 1.72
CA ALA A 70 3.09 15.69 1.15
C ALA A 70 3.72 16.64 2.17
N GLY A 71 5.05 16.77 2.15
CA GLY A 71 5.82 17.57 3.12
C GLY A 71 5.91 16.90 4.49
N ALA A 72 4.76 16.58 5.10
CA ALA A 72 4.63 15.73 6.28
C ALA A 72 3.76 14.51 5.95
N TYR A 73 4.10 13.36 6.50
CA TYR A 73 3.43 12.09 6.24
C TYR A 73 2.74 11.59 7.51
N ASP A 74 1.45 11.92 7.61
CA ASP A 74 0.62 11.50 8.74
C ASP A 74 0.24 10.02 8.70
N LEU A 75 0.44 9.33 7.57
CA LEU A 75 -0.03 7.97 7.35
C LEU A 75 1.08 7.05 6.81
N ARG A 76 0.95 5.76 7.10
CA ARG A 76 1.71 4.68 6.45
C ARG A 76 0.74 3.68 5.84
N ILE A 77 1.07 3.19 4.63
CA ILE A 77 0.34 2.10 4.01
C ILE A 77 0.66 0.80 4.75
N LEU A 78 -0.37 0.19 5.31
CA LEU A 78 -0.32 -1.15 5.90
C LEU A 78 -0.55 -2.20 4.82
N ASP A 79 -1.58 -2.00 3.99
CA ASP A 79 -1.89 -2.90 2.89
C ASP A 79 -2.54 -2.16 1.72
N SER A 80 -2.00 -2.35 0.52
CA SER A 80 -2.55 -1.80 -0.72
C SER A 80 -3.32 -2.84 -1.55
N ALA A 81 -3.52 -4.07 -1.05
CA ALA A 81 -4.25 -5.10 -1.79
C ALA A 81 -5.65 -4.67 -2.26
N PRO A 82 -6.46 -3.93 -1.47
CA PRO A 82 -7.79 -3.49 -1.93
C PRO A 82 -7.77 -2.50 -3.11
N THR A 83 -6.62 -1.92 -3.44
CA THR A 83 -6.48 -1.04 -4.61
C THR A 83 -6.45 -1.82 -5.93
N GLY A 84 -6.35 -3.15 -5.89
CA GLY A 84 -6.20 -4.01 -7.08
C GLY A 84 -4.76 -4.11 -7.61
N LEU A 85 -3.80 -3.44 -6.96
CA LEU A 85 -2.38 -3.58 -7.27
C LEU A 85 -1.91 -5.02 -7.01
N ARG A 86 -1.13 -5.58 -7.92
CA ARG A 86 -0.65 -6.96 -7.82
C ARG A 86 0.69 -7.17 -8.51
N HIS A 87 1.47 -8.11 -8.00
CA HIS A 87 2.76 -8.51 -8.54
C HIS A 87 2.63 -9.83 -9.31
N GLU A 88 2.49 -9.73 -10.64
CA GLU A 88 2.38 -10.91 -11.51
C GLU A 88 3.60 -11.84 -11.38
N GLY A 89 3.36 -13.15 -11.50
CA GLY A 89 4.42 -14.16 -11.40
C GLY A 89 5.01 -14.35 -10.00
N THR A 90 4.32 -13.86 -8.95
CA THR A 90 4.76 -14.02 -7.56
C THR A 90 3.74 -14.83 -6.75
N VAL A 91 4.22 -15.51 -5.71
CA VAL A 91 3.40 -16.28 -4.79
C VAL A 91 3.84 -15.98 -3.37
N CYS A 92 2.88 -15.85 -2.45
CA CYS A 92 3.20 -15.81 -1.03
C CYS A 92 3.56 -17.23 -0.57
N ASP A 93 4.78 -17.45 -0.08
CA ASP A 93 5.26 -18.77 0.30
C ASP A 93 4.56 -19.35 1.54
N THR A 94 3.86 -18.51 2.31
CA THR A 94 3.10 -18.97 3.49
C THR A 94 1.64 -19.29 3.17
N CYS A 95 0.87 -18.33 2.64
CA CYS A 95 -0.56 -18.51 2.39
C CYS A 95 -0.91 -18.94 0.97
N ARG A 96 0.09 -19.07 0.08
CA ARG A 96 -0.06 -19.47 -1.32
C ARG A 96 -0.89 -18.52 -2.19
N GLN A 97 -1.14 -17.29 -1.72
CA GLN A 97 -1.78 -16.24 -2.54
C GLN A 97 -0.94 -16.00 -3.80
N GLN A 98 -1.60 -16.04 -4.97
CA GLN A 98 -0.98 -15.84 -6.28
C GLN A 98 -1.99 -15.12 -7.23
N PRO A 99 -1.61 -13.98 -7.84
CA PRO A 99 -0.40 -13.20 -7.55
C PRO A 99 -0.45 -12.58 -6.14
N ILE A 100 0.67 -12.09 -5.62
CA ILE A 100 0.66 -11.26 -4.39
C ILE A 100 -0.05 -9.94 -4.72
N TYR A 101 -1.14 -9.65 -4.01
CA TYR A 101 -1.85 -8.37 -4.08
C TYR A 101 -1.28 -7.38 -3.05
N GLY A 102 -1.24 -6.11 -3.43
CA GLY A 102 -0.68 -5.04 -2.61
C GLY A 102 0.84 -5.09 -2.55
N ILE A 103 1.40 -4.84 -1.36
CA ILE A 103 2.85 -4.80 -1.15
C ILE A 103 3.43 -6.21 -1.19
N ARG A 104 4.48 -6.40 -2.00
CA ARG A 104 5.31 -7.61 -1.97
C ARG A 104 6.45 -7.46 -0.97
N TRP A 105 6.56 -8.42 -0.06
CA TRP A 105 7.63 -8.50 0.93
C TRP A 105 8.58 -9.64 0.56
N LYS A 106 9.71 -9.31 -0.06
CA LYS A 106 10.72 -10.29 -0.47
C LYS A 106 11.77 -10.46 0.63
N CYS A 107 11.98 -11.67 1.13
CA CYS A 107 13.06 -11.94 2.08
C CYS A 107 14.42 -11.61 1.42
N ALA A 108 15.27 -10.87 2.14
CA ALA A 108 16.59 -10.48 1.67
C ALA A 108 17.65 -11.58 1.87
N GLU A 109 17.37 -12.53 2.76
CA GLU A 109 18.32 -13.58 3.19
C GLU A 109 18.01 -14.94 2.57
N CYS A 110 16.75 -15.19 2.19
CA CYS A 110 16.34 -16.42 1.53
C CYS A 110 16.23 -16.25 0.01
N ALA A 111 16.67 -17.27 -0.73
CA ALA A 111 16.43 -17.35 -2.17
C ALA A 111 14.93 -17.55 -2.43
N ASN A 112 14.37 -16.73 -3.33
CA ASN A 112 12.98 -16.84 -3.82
C ASN A 112 11.90 -16.98 -2.74
N TYR A 113 12.05 -16.29 -1.61
CA TYR A 113 11.02 -16.27 -0.56
C TYR A 113 10.30 -14.92 -0.52
N ASP A 114 8.98 -14.93 -0.63
CA ASP A 114 8.10 -13.80 -0.76
C ASP A 114 6.85 -13.96 0.14
N LEU A 115 6.42 -12.85 0.75
CA LEU A 115 5.22 -12.78 1.59
C LEU A 115 4.29 -11.67 1.10
N CYS A 116 2.99 -11.86 1.26
CA CYS A 116 2.00 -10.78 1.19
C CYS A 116 1.95 -9.98 2.50
N SER A 117 1.33 -8.79 2.49
CA SER A 117 1.19 -7.92 3.67
C SER A 117 0.62 -8.66 4.90
N MET A 118 -0.41 -9.48 4.70
CA MET A 118 -1.03 -10.24 5.79
C MET A 118 -0.05 -11.23 6.45
N CYS A 119 0.76 -11.94 5.66
CA CYS A 119 1.74 -12.88 6.22
C CYS A 119 2.96 -12.16 6.82
N TYR A 120 3.38 -11.05 6.20
CA TYR A 120 4.48 -10.24 6.71
C TYR A 120 4.16 -9.64 8.08
N HIS A 121 2.97 -9.06 8.25
CA HIS A 121 2.50 -8.50 9.53
C HIS A 121 1.95 -9.54 10.50
N GLY A 122 1.56 -10.72 10.01
CA GLY A 122 1.18 -11.87 10.83
C GLY A 122 2.37 -12.69 11.35
N ASP A 123 3.55 -12.08 11.43
CA ASP A 123 4.79 -12.66 11.95
C ASP A 123 5.17 -14.01 11.32
N LYS A 124 4.78 -14.23 10.05
CA LYS A 124 5.16 -15.44 9.30
C LYS A 124 6.59 -15.31 8.80
N HIS A 125 7.26 -16.45 8.64
CA HIS A 125 8.70 -16.55 8.38
C HIS A 125 9.56 -16.01 9.54
N GLN A 126 10.88 -16.18 9.45
CA GLN A 126 11.82 -15.80 10.49
C GLN A 126 11.80 -14.29 10.72
N LEU A 127 11.56 -13.85 11.96
CA LEU A 127 11.47 -12.43 12.31
C LEU A 127 12.81 -11.70 12.22
N ARG A 128 13.90 -12.44 12.44
CA ARG A 128 15.27 -11.94 12.29
C ARG A 128 15.66 -11.65 10.85
N HIS A 129 15.01 -12.30 9.88
CA HIS A 129 15.27 -12.03 8.48
C HIS A 129 14.73 -10.67 8.07
N ARG A 130 15.56 -9.90 7.39
CA ARG A 130 15.18 -8.62 6.77
C ARG A 130 14.45 -8.86 5.46
N PHE A 131 13.60 -7.90 5.11
CA PHE A 131 12.78 -7.95 3.91
C PHE A 131 13.01 -6.72 3.04
N TYR A 132 12.98 -6.92 1.74
CA TYR A 132 12.74 -5.86 0.77
C TYR A 132 11.24 -5.61 0.67
N ARG A 133 10.83 -4.37 0.93
CA ARG A 133 9.49 -3.87 0.63
C ARG A 133 9.45 -3.42 -0.83
N ILE A 134 8.52 -3.96 -1.61
CA ILE A 134 8.29 -3.63 -3.01
C ILE A 134 6.83 -3.18 -3.16
N THR A 135 6.60 -1.87 -3.15
CA THR A 135 5.25 -1.28 -3.08
C THR A 135 4.49 -1.36 -4.41
N LEU A 136 5.20 -1.23 -5.53
CA LEU A 136 4.64 -1.20 -6.88
C LEU A 136 5.33 -2.26 -7.76
N PRO A 137 4.63 -2.86 -8.74
CA PRO A 137 5.28 -3.70 -9.75
C PRO A 137 6.36 -2.89 -10.50
N GLY A 138 7.58 -3.43 -10.58
CA GLY A 138 8.73 -2.71 -11.15
C GLY A 138 9.29 -1.57 -10.28
N GLY A 139 8.74 -1.33 -9.10
CA GLY A 139 9.22 -0.32 -8.16
C GLY A 139 10.53 -0.70 -7.47
N ALA A 140 11.12 0.28 -6.79
CA ALA A 140 12.34 0.08 -6.02
C ALA A 140 12.16 -0.94 -4.89
N ARG A 141 13.21 -1.71 -4.62
CA ARG A 141 13.29 -2.61 -3.47
C ARG A 141 13.89 -1.85 -2.29
N ILE A 142 13.10 -1.60 -1.26
CA ILE A 142 13.56 -0.87 -0.07
C ILE A 142 13.85 -1.89 1.04
N LEU A 143 15.11 -2.00 1.47
CA LEU A 143 15.49 -2.90 2.55
C LEU A 143 14.91 -2.38 3.88
N MET A 144 14.27 -3.26 4.62
CA MET A 144 13.66 -2.97 5.91
C MET A 144 14.48 -3.59 7.03
N GLU A 145 14.41 -2.97 8.21
CA GLU A 145 14.92 -3.57 9.44
C GLU A 145 14.21 -4.88 9.77
N ALA A 146 14.87 -5.72 10.57
CA ALA A 146 14.29 -6.98 11.03
C ALA A 146 13.00 -6.72 11.84
N ARG A 147 12.01 -7.60 11.69
CA ARG A 147 10.74 -7.48 12.41
C ARG A 147 10.97 -7.76 13.89
N LYS A 148 10.38 -6.92 14.74
CA LYS A 148 10.24 -7.21 16.17
C LYS A 148 8.92 -7.92 16.38
N ARG A 149 8.89 -8.87 17.32
CA ARG A 149 7.65 -9.53 17.72
C ARG A 149 6.70 -8.46 18.25
N GLY A 150 5.42 -8.51 17.87
CA GLY A 150 4.41 -7.65 18.48
C GLY A 150 4.38 -7.90 20.00
N GLU A 151 4.62 -6.86 20.79
CA GLU A 151 4.35 -6.90 22.22
C GLU A 151 2.82 -6.88 22.36
N ASN A 152 2.26 -7.96 22.91
CA ASN A 152 0.83 -8.12 23.14
C ASN A 152 0.45 -7.65 24.53
#